data_AF-V2HFL3-F1
#
_entry.id   AF-V2HFL3-F1
#
_cell.length_a   1.000
_cell.length_b   1.000
_cell.length_c   1.000
_cell.angle_alpha   90.00
_cell.angle_beta   90.00
_cell.angle_gamma   90.00
#
_symmetry.space_group_name_H-M   'P 1'
#
loop_
_entity.id
_entity.type
_entity.pdbx_description
1 polymer ?
#
loop_
_entity_poly.entity_id
_entity_poly.type
_entity_poly.pdbx_seq_one_letter_code
_entity_poly.pdbx_strand_id
1 'polypeptide(L)'
;MPCIGDAVPIPQFVPSPPPEAVMTPASPFPLPGTARSAFPALDTRSLLHAPKRQRARDTEQALLAAGRTLLATRDFESISVAQIVAACELSVGAFYGRFRDKAAFFEALQAAAVRDAQQAIERHLALPRCAALPTAALIDKATRLLVRGC
;
A
#
# COMPACT_ATOMS: atom_id res chain seq x y z
N MET A 1 -8.20 -45.11 33.19
CA MET A 1 -7.82 -43.91 33.96
C MET A 1 -6.37 -43.59 33.64
N PRO A 2 -6.00 -42.41 33.09
CA PRO A 2 -6.77 -41.32 32.45
C PRO A 2 -6.37 -41.16 30.95
N CYS A 3 -7.28 -41.10 29.98
CA CYS A 3 -7.92 -39.89 29.39
C CYS A 3 -7.15 -38.57 29.58
N ILE A 4 -6.65 -37.96 28.49
CA ILE A 4 -6.65 -36.51 28.19
C ILE A 4 -5.81 -36.30 26.93
N GLY A 5 -6.44 -35.68 25.94
CA GLY A 5 -5.84 -35.29 24.66
C GLY A 5 -6.90 -34.55 23.87
N ASP A 6 -7.45 -33.50 24.49
CA ASP A 6 -8.47 -32.63 23.93
C ASP A 6 -8.02 -32.08 22.58
N ALA A 7 -8.68 -32.53 21.52
CA ALA A 7 -8.61 -31.91 20.21
C ALA A 7 -9.26 -30.53 20.32
N VAL A 8 -8.45 -29.47 20.31
CA VAL A 8 -8.93 -28.09 20.16
C VAL A 8 -9.43 -27.92 18.71
N PRO A 9 -10.71 -27.65 18.47
CA PRO A 9 -11.20 -27.39 17.13
C PRO A 9 -10.70 -26.02 16.65
N ILE A 10 -10.05 -26.02 15.48
CA ILE A 10 -9.70 -24.80 14.75
C ILE A 10 -11.01 -24.14 14.30
N PRO A 11 -11.31 -22.87 14.65
CA PRO A 11 -12.50 -22.21 14.16
C PRO A 11 -12.39 -21.99 12.65
N GLN A 12 -13.28 -22.62 11.89
CA GLN A 12 -13.42 -22.37 10.45
C GLN A 12 -14.01 -20.98 10.24
N PHE A 13 -13.23 -20.09 9.66
CA PHE A 13 -13.64 -18.74 9.29
C PHE A 13 -14.64 -18.83 8.12
N VAL A 14 -15.92 -18.59 8.41
CA VAL A 14 -16.98 -18.47 7.40
C VAL A 14 -17.05 -17.01 6.95
N PRO A 15 -16.78 -16.68 5.66
CA PRO A 15 -17.03 -15.34 5.16
C PRO A 15 -18.55 -15.09 5.08
N SER A 16 -19.02 -14.04 5.77
CA SER A 16 -20.41 -13.59 5.73
C SER A 16 -20.81 -13.19 4.30
N PRO A 17 -21.96 -13.64 3.77
CA PRO A 17 -22.48 -13.16 2.49
C PRO A 17 -22.94 -11.69 2.62
N PRO A 18 -22.84 -10.88 1.55
CA PRO A 18 -23.34 -9.50 1.55
C PRO A 18 -24.87 -9.47 1.61
N PRO A 19 -25.49 -8.51 2.32
CA PRO A 19 -26.95 -8.39 2.37
C PRO A 19 -27.50 -7.94 1.02
N GLU A 20 -28.40 -8.75 0.47
CA GLU A 20 -29.27 -8.41 -0.66
C GLU A 20 -30.12 -7.17 -0.31
N ALA A 21 -29.95 -6.09 -1.07
CA ALA A 21 -30.78 -4.91 -0.97
C ALA A 21 -32.01 -5.04 -1.89
N VAL A 22 -33.15 -5.38 -1.28
CA VAL A 22 -34.48 -5.37 -1.89
C VAL A 22 -35.04 -3.93 -1.96
N MET A 23 -35.40 -3.50 -3.18
CA MET A 23 -36.55 -2.65 -3.61
C MET A 23 -37.12 -1.61 -2.62
N THR A 24 -37.30 -0.31 -2.92
CA THR A 24 -38.33 0.37 -3.77
C THR A 24 -38.40 1.87 -3.34
N PRO A 25 -39.23 2.81 -3.88
CA PRO A 25 -39.62 3.15 -5.26
C PRO A 25 -39.21 4.58 -5.71
N ALA A 26 -39.38 4.79 -7.02
CA ALA A 26 -39.52 6.04 -7.78
C ALA A 26 -39.88 7.33 -7.01
N SER A 27 -39.06 8.37 -7.21
CA SER A 27 -39.39 9.76 -6.90
C SER A 27 -40.39 10.33 -7.92
N PRO A 28 -41.46 11.03 -7.48
CA PRO A 28 -42.29 11.83 -8.38
C PRO A 28 -41.78 13.28 -8.44
N PHE A 29 -42.07 13.96 -9.55
CA PHE A 29 -42.03 15.42 -9.74
C PHE A 29 -40.72 16.05 -10.28
N PRO A 30 -40.79 17.21 -10.99
CA PRO A 30 -40.98 17.30 -12.44
C PRO A 30 -39.88 18.15 -13.10
N LEU A 31 -39.77 18.08 -14.43
CA LEU A 31 -38.84 18.92 -15.20
C LEU A 31 -39.42 20.30 -15.50
N PRO A 32 -38.63 21.38 -15.31
CA PRO A 32 -38.79 22.59 -16.10
C PRO A 32 -37.57 22.83 -17.00
N GLY A 33 -37.85 23.00 -18.29
CA GLY A 33 -37.33 24.13 -19.07
C GLY A 33 -35.83 24.21 -19.33
N THR A 34 -35.46 23.84 -20.56
CA THR A 34 -34.47 24.52 -21.42
C THR A 34 -33.67 25.67 -20.79
N ALA A 35 -32.47 25.37 -20.34
CA ALA A 35 -31.36 26.32 -20.33
C ALA A 35 -30.15 25.63 -20.97
N ARG A 36 -29.89 25.99 -22.23
CA ARG A 36 -28.72 25.58 -22.99
C ARG A 36 -27.51 26.29 -22.39
N SER A 37 -26.96 25.77 -21.29
CA SER A 37 -25.69 26.23 -20.76
C SER A 37 -24.57 25.35 -21.34
N ALA A 38 -23.78 25.96 -22.21
CA ALA A 38 -22.47 25.47 -22.57
C ALA A 38 -21.54 25.62 -21.36
N PHE A 39 -21.72 24.76 -20.36
CA PHE A 39 -20.68 24.51 -19.36
C PHE A 39 -19.59 23.69 -20.05
N PRO A 40 -18.29 24.03 -19.90
CA PRO A 40 -17.24 23.11 -20.27
C PRO A 40 -17.54 21.81 -19.52
N ALA A 41 -17.62 20.70 -20.25
CA ALA A 41 -17.77 19.38 -19.67
C ALA A 41 -16.49 19.07 -18.88
N LEU A 42 -16.38 19.66 -17.69
CA LEU A 42 -15.42 19.23 -16.70
C LEU A 42 -15.83 17.82 -16.36
N ASP A 43 -14.92 16.88 -16.61
CA ASP A 43 -15.13 15.48 -16.28
C ASP A 43 -15.28 15.38 -14.75
N THR A 44 -16.51 15.52 -14.25
CA THR A 44 -16.84 15.41 -12.82
C THR A 44 -16.37 14.08 -12.24
N ARG A 45 -16.29 13.04 -13.09
CA ARG A 45 -15.65 11.76 -12.76
C ARG A 45 -14.18 11.94 -12.38
N SER A 46 -13.41 12.75 -13.09
CA SER A 46 -11.99 13.00 -12.79
C SER A 46 -11.80 13.72 -11.44
N LEU A 47 -12.63 14.72 -11.15
CA LEU A 47 -12.56 15.52 -9.93
C LEU A 47 -12.99 14.74 -8.67
N LEU A 48 -13.99 13.86 -8.77
CA LEU A 48 -14.41 13.01 -7.64
C LEU A 48 -13.46 11.84 -7.38
N HIS A 49 -12.76 11.35 -8.41
CA HIS A 49 -11.83 10.22 -8.28
C HIS A 49 -10.44 10.64 -7.75
N ALA A 50 -9.99 11.87 -8.00
CA ALA A 50 -8.72 12.39 -7.51
C ALA A 50 -8.56 12.28 -5.96
N PRO A 51 -9.51 12.76 -5.12
CA PRO A 51 -9.35 12.70 -3.66
C PRO A 51 -9.36 11.26 -3.12
N LYS A 52 -10.15 10.36 -3.74
CA LYS A 52 -10.16 8.93 -3.35
C LYS A 52 -8.84 8.23 -3.72
N ARG A 53 -8.26 8.55 -4.87
CA ARG A 53 -6.96 8.02 -5.32
C ARG A 53 -5.81 8.53 -4.45
N GLN A 54 -5.84 9.79 -4.02
CA GLN A 54 -4.81 10.36 -3.15
C GLN A 54 -4.79 9.67 -1.79
N ARG A 55 -5.93 9.59 -1.09
CA ARG A 55 -6.01 8.88 0.20
C ARG A 55 -5.53 7.43 0.09
N ALA A 56 -5.91 6.74 -0.98
CA ALA A 56 -5.48 5.36 -1.20
C ALA A 56 -3.95 5.23 -1.44
N ARG A 57 -3.30 6.23 -2.02
CA ARG A 57 -1.83 6.30 -2.14
C ARG A 57 -1.18 6.61 -0.80
N ASP A 58 -1.75 7.54 -0.03
CA ASP A 58 -1.22 7.92 1.27
C ASP A 58 -1.28 6.72 2.25
N THR A 59 -2.40 5.97 2.25
CA THR A 59 -2.55 4.73 3.01
C THR A 59 -1.50 3.69 2.61
N GLU A 60 -1.26 3.49 1.32
CA GLU A 60 -0.23 2.55 0.85
C GLU A 60 1.16 2.96 1.35
N GLN A 61 1.51 4.25 1.20
CA GLN A 61 2.80 4.77 1.65
C GLN A 61 2.97 4.62 3.16
N ALA A 62 1.93 4.88 3.96
CA ALA A 62 1.96 4.68 5.40
C ALA A 62 2.22 3.21 5.77
N LEU A 63 1.55 2.27 5.10
CA LEU A 63 1.76 0.82 5.29
C LEU A 63 3.19 0.41 4.93
N LEU A 64 3.71 0.87 3.79
CA LEU A 64 5.07 0.56 3.36
C LEU A 64 6.12 1.16 4.31
N ALA A 65 5.91 2.38 4.80
CA ALA A 65 6.80 3.01 5.78
C ALA A 65 6.82 2.24 7.11
N ALA A 66 5.65 1.87 7.63
CA ALA A 66 5.55 1.04 8.84
C ALA A 66 6.23 -0.32 8.66
N GLY A 67 6.02 -0.97 7.51
CA GLY A 67 6.68 -2.23 7.16
C GLY A 67 8.21 -2.14 7.17
N ARG A 68 8.78 -1.08 6.60
CA ARG A 68 10.23 -0.84 6.61
C ARG A 68 10.77 -0.73 8.02
N THR A 69 10.10 0.05 8.87
CA THR A 69 10.53 0.25 10.26
C THR A 69 10.49 -1.05 11.05
N LEU A 70 9.46 -1.87 10.87
CA LEU A 70 9.35 -3.15 11.56
C LEU A 70 10.41 -4.15 11.07
N LEU A 71 10.65 -4.23 9.77
CA LEU A 71 11.67 -5.12 9.18
C LEU A 71 13.10 -4.72 9.51
N ALA A 72 13.35 -3.48 9.94
CA ALA A 72 14.68 -3.06 10.39
C ALA A 72 15.11 -3.77 11.69
N THR A 73 14.18 -4.35 12.45
CA THR A 73 14.45 -4.92 13.78
C THR A 73 13.95 -6.36 13.95
N ARG A 74 13.14 -6.87 13.02
CA ARG A 74 12.46 -8.17 13.13
C ARG A 74 12.35 -8.85 11.77
N ASP A 75 12.31 -10.18 11.80
CA ASP A 75 12.11 -10.97 10.61
C ASP A 75 10.67 -10.85 10.09
N PHE A 76 10.51 -10.91 8.77
CA PHE A 76 9.21 -10.79 8.11
C PHE A 76 8.19 -11.83 8.60
N GLU A 77 8.61 -13.07 8.85
CA GLU A 77 7.73 -14.14 9.33
C GLU A 77 7.12 -13.80 10.70
N SER A 78 7.91 -13.18 11.58
CA SER A 78 7.48 -12.80 12.94
C SER A 78 6.47 -11.64 12.98
N ILE A 79 6.39 -10.85 11.91
CA ILE A 79 5.53 -9.66 11.83
C ILE A 79 4.14 -10.05 11.32
N SER A 80 3.09 -9.75 12.08
CA SER A 80 1.71 -9.96 11.65
C SER A 80 1.12 -8.73 10.95
N VAL A 81 0.08 -8.92 10.13
CA VAL A 81 -0.67 -7.82 9.50
C VAL A 81 -1.22 -6.87 10.56
N ALA A 82 -1.69 -7.39 11.70
CA ALA A 82 -2.19 -6.60 12.82
C ALA A 82 -1.10 -5.66 13.40
N GLN A 83 0.14 -6.12 13.50
CA GLN A 83 1.26 -5.30 13.98
C GLN A 83 1.63 -4.20 12.97
N ILE A 84 1.58 -4.50 11.67
CA ILE A 84 1.86 -3.51 10.61
C ILE A 84 0.83 -2.38 10.67
N VAL A 85 -0.46 -2.71 10.68
CA VAL A 85 -1.52 -1.68 10.67
C VAL A 85 -1.56 -0.89 11.98
N ALA A 86 -1.23 -1.52 13.11
CA ALA A 86 -1.11 -0.83 14.39
C ALA A 86 0.03 0.21 14.39
N ALA A 87 1.15 -0.07 13.73
CA ALA A 87 2.28 0.86 13.64
C ALA A 87 2.00 2.13 12.82
N CYS A 88 0.91 2.16 12.04
CA CYS A 88 0.47 3.33 11.27
C CYS A 88 -0.97 3.77 11.58
N GLU A 89 -1.55 3.33 12.70
CA GLU A 89 -2.91 3.68 13.15
C GLU A 89 -4.02 3.37 12.12
N LEU A 90 -3.82 2.31 11.33
CA LEU A 90 -4.79 1.85 10.33
C LEU A 90 -5.54 0.61 10.82
N SER A 91 -6.68 0.36 10.19
CA SER A 91 -7.44 -0.87 10.42
C SER A 91 -6.91 -2.02 9.56
N VAL A 92 -7.17 -3.26 10.01
CA VAL A 92 -6.91 -4.46 9.20
C VAL A 92 -7.67 -4.42 7.87
N GLY A 93 -8.88 -3.86 7.86
CA GLY A 93 -9.65 -3.66 6.63
C GLY A 93 -8.99 -2.68 5.65
N ALA A 94 -8.31 -1.65 6.14
CA ALA A 94 -7.54 -0.74 5.29
C ALA A 94 -6.37 -1.44 4.60
N PHE A 95 -5.71 -2.39 5.30
CA PHE A 95 -4.68 -3.24 4.69
C PHE A 95 -5.25 -4.09 3.57
N TYR A 96 -6.34 -4.83 3.81
CA TYR A 96 -6.95 -5.69 2.78
C TYR A 96 -7.59 -4.90 1.64
N GLY A 97 -7.94 -3.64 1.86
CA GLY A 97 -8.30 -2.71 0.80
C GLY A 97 -7.15 -2.35 -0.15
N ARG A 98 -5.89 -2.60 0.25
CA ARG A 98 -4.70 -2.28 -0.55
C ARG A 98 -3.90 -3.49 -1.01
N PHE A 99 -3.76 -4.49 -0.16
CA PHE A 99 -2.99 -5.71 -0.42
C PHE A 99 -3.87 -6.92 -0.16
N ARG A 100 -3.88 -7.87 -1.10
CA ARG A 100 -4.66 -9.11 -0.95
C ARG A 100 -4.18 -9.98 0.21
N ASP A 101 -2.88 -9.96 0.49
CA ASP A 101 -2.23 -10.81 1.49
C ASP A 101 -0.90 -10.18 1.94
N LYS A 102 -0.27 -10.80 2.96
CA LYS A 102 1.01 -10.37 3.53
C LYS A 102 2.16 -10.47 2.53
N ALA A 103 2.12 -11.42 1.59
CA ALA A 103 3.17 -11.64 0.59
C ALA A 103 3.16 -10.53 -0.48
N ALA A 104 1.99 -10.16 -1.00
CA ALA A 104 1.81 -9.07 -1.95
C ALA A 104 2.24 -7.72 -1.34
N PHE A 105 1.99 -7.50 -0.05
CA PHE A 105 2.54 -6.37 0.68
C PHE A 105 4.08 -6.40 0.69
N PHE A 106 4.68 -7.55 0.97
CA PHE A 106 6.13 -7.70 1.01
C PHE A 106 6.78 -7.51 -0.37
N GLU A 107 6.17 -8.02 -1.43
CA GLU A 107 6.62 -7.78 -2.81
C GLU A 107 6.60 -6.28 -3.14
N ALA A 108 5.51 -5.59 -2.79
CA ALA A 108 5.41 -4.14 -2.98
C ALA A 108 6.48 -3.37 -2.17
N LEU A 109 6.74 -3.82 -0.95
CA LEU A 109 7.76 -3.28 -0.06
C LEU A 109 9.18 -3.45 -0.60
N GLN A 110 9.51 -4.65 -1.08
CA GLN A 110 10.78 -4.96 -1.72
C GLN A 110 10.97 -4.11 -2.98
N ALA A 111 9.95 -4.07 -3.85
CA ALA A 111 10.00 -3.25 -5.06
C ALA A 111 10.18 -1.77 -4.73
N ALA A 112 9.54 -1.26 -3.68
CA ALA A 112 9.74 0.12 -3.22
C ALA A 112 11.16 0.34 -2.69
N ALA A 113 11.72 -0.59 -1.92
CA ALA A 113 13.09 -0.49 -1.42
C ALA A 113 14.13 -0.49 -2.55
N VAL A 114 13.96 -1.36 -3.56
CA VAL A 114 14.83 -1.38 -4.74
C VAL A 114 14.78 -0.07 -5.50
N ARG A 115 13.58 0.49 -5.72
CA ARG A 115 13.42 1.80 -6.37
C ARG A 115 14.12 2.92 -5.60
N ASP A 116 13.98 2.95 -4.28
CA ASP A 116 14.63 3.97 -3.45
C ASP A 116 16.15 3.86 -3.52
N ALA A 117 16.69 2.63 -3.50
CA ALA A 117 18.11 2.36 -3.65
C ALA A 117 18.64 2.81 -5.03
N GLN A 118 17.91 2.52 -6.10
CA GLN A 118 18.25 2.98 -7.46
C GLN A 118 18.29 4.51 -7.54
N GLN A 119 17.26 5.18 -7.01
CA GLN A 119 17.21 6.65 -6.99
C GLN A 119 18.36 7.26 -6.17
N ALA A 120 18.73 6.63 -5.06
CA ALA A 120 19.88 7.08 -4.27
C ALA A 120 21.19 6.97 -5.05
N ILE A 121 21.44 5.82 -5.70
CA ILE A 121 22.61 5.63 -6.54
C ILE A 121 22.66 6.69 -7.64
N GLU A 122 21.57 6.88 -8.38
CA GLU A 122 21.48 7.88 -9.44
C GLU A 122 21.84 9.28 -8.94
N ARG A 123 21.27 9.71 -7.81
CA ARG A 123 21.56 11.02 -7.19
C ARG A 123 23.04 11.15 -6.81
N HIS A 124 23.63 10.10 -6.24
CA HIS A 124 25.04 10.13 -5.81
C HIS A 124 26.03 10.03 -6.98
N LEU A 125 25.68 9.34 -8.06
CA LEU A 125 26.51 9.18 -9.25
C LEU A 125 26.39 10.37 -10.23
N ALA A 126 25.28 11.10 -10.19
CA ALA A 126 25.10 12.33 -10.97
C ALA A 126 26.04 13.49 -10.55
N LEU A 127 26.79 13.32 -9.45
CA LEU A 127 27.78 14.30 -9.02
C LEU A 127 28.97 14.35 -10.01
N PRO A 128 29.42 15.52 -10.46
CA PRO A 128 30.51 15.63 -11.44
C PRO A 128 31.84 14.99 -10.97
N ARG A 129 32.05 14.87 -9.66
CA ARG A 129 33.20 14.18 -9.06
C ARG A 129 33.19 12.66 -9.31
N CYS A 130 32.03 12.07 -9.56
CA CYS A 130 31.89 10.65 -9.85
C CYS A 130 32.23 10.33 -11.31
N ALA A 131 32.03 11.26 -12.25
CA ALA A 131 32.40 11.08 -13.65
C ALA A 131 33.93 10.96 -13.86
N ALA A 132 34.73 11.48 -12.93
CA ALA A 132 36.19 11.40 -12.97
C ALA A 132 36.78 10.17 -12.24
N LEU A 133 35.94 9.35 -11.60
CA LEU A 133 36.41 8.16 -10.89
C LEU A 133 36.61 6.97 -11.85
N PRO A 134 37.64 6.14 -11.65
CA PRO A 134 37.75 4.88 -12.36
C PRO A 134 36.57 3.96 -12.02
N THR A 135 36.11 3.16 -12.99
CA THR A 135 34.89 2.33 -12.90
C THR A 135 34.85 1.43 -11.66
N ALA A 136 35.99 0.86 -11.26
CA ALA A 136 36.10 0.05 -10.05
C ALA A 136 35.75 0.82 -8.76
N ALA A 137 36.15 2.10 -8.68
CA ALA A 137 35.82 2.96 -7.54
C ALA A 137 34.34 3.39 -7.53
N LEU A 138 33.70 3.47 -8.70
CA LEU A 138 32.26 3.72 -8.81
C LEU A 138 31.44 2.52 -8.31
N ILE A 139 31.82 1.30 -8.70
CA ILE A 139 31.16 0.07 -8.24
C ILE A 139 31.28 -0.05 -6.72
N ASP A 140 32.48 0.08 -6.17
CA ASP A 140 32.72 -0.02 -4.72
C ASP A 140 31.94 1.04 -3.93
N LYS A 141 31.82 2.26 -4.48
CA LYS A 141 30.99 3.32 -3.89
C LYS A 141 29.49 3.00 -3.95
N ALA A 142 29.00 2.49 -5.09
CA ALA A 142 27.59 2.10 -5.24
C ALA A 142 27.23 0.92 -4.32
N THR A 143 28.08 -0.11 -4.25
CA THR A 143 27.89 -1.25 -3.35
C THR A 143 27.87 -0.82 -1.88
N ARG A 144 28.76 0.08 -1.46
CA ARG A 144 28.73 0.62 -0.09
C ARG A 144 27.44 1.39 0.23
N LEU A 145 26.90 2.13 -0.73
CA LEU A 145 25.61 2.83 -0.56
C LEU A 145 24.45 1.83 -0.43
N LEU A 146 24.43 0.77 -1.24
CA LEU A 146 23.41 -0.29 -1.16
C LEU A 146 23.43 -1.02 0.18
N VAL A 147 24.62 -1.31 0.72
CA VAL A 147 24.78 -2.11 1.94
C VAL A 147 24.52 -1.30 3.20
N ARG A 148 24.91 -0.01 3.24
CA ARG A 148 24.74 0.83 4.44
C ARG A 148 23.34 1.43 4.58
N GLY A 149 22.54 1.39 3.51
CA GLY A 149 21.38 2.27 3.40
C GLY A 149 21.83 3.73 3.27
N CYS A 150 20.92 4.59 2.81
CA CYS A 150 21.12 6.03 2.81
C CYS A 150 20.90 6.63 4.19
#